data_AF-A0A101GZV0-F1
#
_entry.id   AF-A0A101GZV0-F1
#
_cell.length_a   1.000
_cell.length_b   1.000
_cell.length_c   1.000
_cell.angle_alpha   90.00
_cell.angle_beta   90.00
_cell.angle_gamma   90.00
#
_symmetry.space_group_name_H-M   'P 1'
#
loop_
_entity.id
_entity.type
_entity.pdbx_description
1 polymer ?
#
loop_
_entity_poly.entity_id
_entity_poly.type
_entity_poly.pdbx_seq_one_letter_code
_entity_poly.pdbx_strand_id
1 'polypeptide(L)' 'MDIFKKATVPLITLLGLVVVWVGLYIYYESSEIEINPLADSYVSQLQKTFDLDELEEVNRRTKEHFPVLPEVFFTLVGRD' A
#
# COMPACT_ATOMS: atom_id res chain seq x y z
N MET A 1 41.85 -26.91 -14.35
CA MET A 1 40.61 -27.60 -14.78
C MET A 1 39.73 -28.02 -13.59
N ASP A 2 40.27 -28.09 -12.36
CA ASP A 2 39.49 -28.50 -11.17
C ASP A 2 38.49 -27.47 -10.67
N ILE A 3 38.80 -26.17 -10.79
CA ILE A 3 37.91 -25.09 -10.35
C ILE A 3 36.61 -25.11 -11.15
N PHE A 4 36.70 -25.30 -12.47
CA PHE A 4 35.53 -25.41 -13.35
C PHE A 4 34.66 -26.62 -12.98
N LYS A 5 35.26 -27.81 -12.79
CA LYS A 5 34.54 -29.01 -12.33
C LYS A 5 33.88 -28.80 -10.95
N LYS A 6 34.58 -28.15 -10.02
CA LYS A 6 34.09 -27.91 -8.66
C LYS A 6 32.97 -26.85 -8.62
N ALA A 7 33.02 -25.87 -9.50
CA ALA A 7 32.00 -24.82 -9.61
C ALA A 7 30.77 -25.26 -10.43
N THR A 8 30.86 -26.32 -11.22
CA THR A 8 29.76 -26.76 -12.11
C THR A 8 28.52 -27.18 -11.31
N VAL A 9 28.70 -27.95 -10.23
CA VAL A 9 27.60 -28.42 -9.38
C VAL A 9 26.82 -27.27 -8.73
N PRO A 10 27.46 -26.33 -7.99
CA PRO A 10 26.74 -25.21 -7.40
C PRO A 10 26.14 -24.27 -8.45
N LEU A 11 26.77 -24.13 -9.62
CA LEU A 11 26.23 -23.32 -10.71
C LEU A 11 24.92 -23.90 -11.26
N ILE A 12 24.84 -25.22 -11.43
CA ILE A 12 23.61 -25.90 -11.87
C ILE A 12 22.53 -25.78 -10.79
N THR A 13 22.88 -25.92 -9.52
CA THR A 13 21.93 -25.74 -8.41
C THR A 13 21.39 -24.31 -8.37
N LEU A 14 22.26 -23.32 -8.54
CA LEU A 14 21.86 -21.90 -8.62
C LEU A 14 20.90 -21.67 -9.80
N LEU A 15 21.22 -22.22 -10.97
CA LEU A 15 20.37 -22.13 -12.15
C LEU A 15 18.98 -22.72 -11.89
N GLY A 16 18.92 -23.90 -11.26
CA GLY A 16 17.65 -24.52 -10.89
C GLY A 16 16.82 -23.65 -9.95
N LEU A 17 17.45 -23.01 -8.97
CA LEU A 17 16.78 -22.11 -8.03
C LEU A 17 16.20 -20.88 -8.74
N VAL A 18 16.95 -20.30 -9.70
CA VAL A 18 16.46 -19.19 -10.53
C VAL A 18 15.26 -19.63 -11.37
N VAL A 19 15.32 -20.81 -11.99
CA VAL A 19 14.20 -21.35 -12.80
C VAL A 19 12.94 -21.54 -11.95
N VAL A 20 13.06 -22.13 -10.77
CA VAL A 20 11.94 -22.31 -9.83
C VAL A 20 11.38 -20.96 -9.40
N TRP A 21 12.24 -19.99 -9.08
CA TRP A 21 11.82 -18.66 -8.66
C TRP A 21 11.06 -17.91 -9.76
N VAL A 22 11.58 -17.91 -10.99
CA VAL A 22 10.90 -17.29 -12.14
C VAL A 22 9.57 -17.99 -12.43
N GLY A 23 9.52 -19.32 -12.34
CA GLY A 23 8.29 -20.09 -12.51
C GLY A 23 7.23 -19.72 -11.47
N LEU A 24 7.63 -19.59 -10.20
CA LEU A 24 6.73 -19.14 -9.13
C LEU A 24 6.29 -17.70 -9.34
N TYR A 25 7.19 -16.79 -9.74
CA TYR A 25 6.85 -15.40 -10.02
C TYR A 25 5.77 -15.30 -11.09
N ILE A 26 5.94 -15.97 -12.23
CA ILE A 26 4.95 -15.97 -13.31
C ILE A 26 3.63 -16.61 -12.85
N TYR A 27 3.71 -17.72 -12.11
CA TYR A 27 2.51 -18.38 -11.58
C TYR A 27 1.71 -17.47 -10.65
N TYR A 28 2.37 -16.79 -9.70
CA TYR A 28 1.71 -15.88 -8.77
C TYR A 28 1.26 -14.57 -9.42
N GLU A 29 1.97 -14.07 -10.43
CA GLU A 29 1.52 -12.90 -11.20
C GLU A 29 0.28 -13.23 -12.04
N SER A 30 0.24 -14.43 -12.63
CA SER A 30 -0.91 -14.89 -13.44
C SER A 30 -2.11 -15.34 -12.62
N SER A 31 -1.87 -15.69 -11.35
CA SER A 31 -2.92 -16.01 -10.40
C SER A 31 -3.28 -14.69 -9.72
N GLU A 32 -4.37 -14.06 -10.15
CA GLU A 32 -5.00 -12.94 -9.43
C GLU A 32 -5.51 -13.45 -8.06
N ILE A 33 -4.59 -13.81 -7.17
CA ILE A 33 -4.90 -14.20 -5.80
C ILE A 33 -5.18 -12.88 -5.09
N GLU A 34 -6.44 -12.43 -5.21
CA GLU A 34 -6.97 -11.44 -4.29
C GLU A 34 -6.76 -11.95 -2.87
N ILE A 35 -5.78 -11.36 -2.18
CA ILE A 35 -5.41 -11.68 -0.80
C ILE A 35 -6.64 -11.55 0.12
N ASN A 36 -7.62 -10.74 -0.27
CA ASN A 36 -8.96 -10.72 0.29
C ASN A 36 -10.02 -10.36 -0.79
N PRO A 37 -10.88 -11.30 -1.22
CA PRO A 37 -11.93 -11.03 -2.21
C PRO A 37 -13.04 -10.11 -1.70
N LEU A 38 -13.02 -9.76 -0.40
CA LEU A 38 -13.93 -8.80 0.20
C LEU A 38 -13.29 -7.41 0.34
N ALA A 39 -12.04 -7.20 -0.10
CA ALA A 39 -11.35 -5.91 0.01
C ALA A 39 -12.15 -4.76 -0.61
N ASP A 40 -12.71 -4.99 -1.79
CA ASP A 40 -13.55 -3.99 -2.46
C ASP A 40 -14.80 -3.63 -1.64
N SER A 41 -15.35 -4.56 -0.85
CA SER A 41 -16.58 -4.31 -0.07
C SER A 41 -16.39 -3.28 1.06
N TYR A 42 -15.19 -3.18 1.64
CA TYR A 42 -14.90 -2.24 2.74
C TYR A 42 -14.01 -1.06 2.32
N VAL A 43 -13.36 -1.13 1.15
CA VAL A 43 -12.58 -0.01 0.59
C VAL A 43 -13.41 0.85 -0.38
N SER A 44 -14.43 0.29 -1.06
CA SER A 44 -15.31 1.04 -1.98
C SER A 44 -16.09 2.19 -1.34
N GLN A 45 -16.20 2.21 -0.01
CA GLN A 45 -16.88 3.26 0.73
C GLN A 45 -16.06 4.57 0.78
N LEU A 46 -14.77 4.51 0.50
CA LEU A 46 -13.92 5.68 0.39
C LEU A 46 -13.88 6.12 -1.08
N GLN A 47 -14.53 7.23 -1.39
CA GLN A 47 -14.39 7.84 -2.72
C GLN A 47 -12.90 8.10 -3.00
N LYS A 48 -12.46 7.82 -4.24
CA LYS A 48 -11.05 8.02 -4.66
C LYS A 48 -10.62 9.48 -4.64
N THR A 49 -11.58 10.40 -4.57
CA THR A 49 -11.41 11.85 -4.56
C THR A 49 -12.28 12.43 -3.46
N PHE A 50 -11.77 13.45 -2.79
CA PHE A 50 -12.57 14.22 -1.84
C PHE A 50 -13.53 15.14 -2.62
N ASP A 51 -14.79 15.18 -2.19
CA ASP A 51 -15.73 16.21 -2.60
C ASP A 51 -15.32 17.54 -1.93
N LEU A 52 -14.80 18.46 -2.73
CA LEU A 52 -14.31 19.75 -2.26
C LEU A 52 -15.46 20.67 -1.82
N ASP A 53 -16.65 20.51 -2.39
CA ASP A 53 -17.81 21.32 -2.05
C ASP A 53 -18.37 20.85 -0.69
N GLU A 54 -18.43 19.54 -0.46
CA GLU A 54 -18.79 18.98 0.85
C GLU A 54 -17.76 19.39 1.92
N LEU A 55 -16.47 19.36 1.58
CA LEU A 55 -15.40 19.78 2.48
C LEU A 55 -15.52 21.26 2.88
N GLU A 56 -15.81 22.15 1.92
CA GLU A 56 -16.00 23.58 2.20
C GLU A 56 -17.25 23.82 3.04
N GLU A 57 -18.34 23.10 2.80
CA GLU A 57 -19.57 23.21 3.59
C GLU A 57 -19.40 22.71 5.03
N VAL A 58 -18.64 21.63 5.23
CA VAL A 58 -18.26 21.18 6.58
C VAL A 58 -17.36 22.20 7.26
N ASN A 59 -16.39 22.77 6.54
CA ASN A 59 -15.50 23.81 7.06
C ASN A 59 -16.29 25.06 7.48
N ARG A 60 -17.22 25.52 6.65
CA ARG A 60 -18.12 26.65 6.94
C ARG A 60 -18.95 26.39 8.19
N ARG A 61 -19.64 25.25 8.27
CA ARG A 61 -20.41 24.86 9.47
C ARG A 61 -19.53 24.76 10.71
N THR A 62 -18.31 24.25 10.57
CA THR A 62 -17.37 24.16 11.68
C THR A 62 -17.01 25.55 12.20
N LYS A 63 -16.71 26.50 11.32
CA LYS A 63 -16.41 27.89 11.70
C LYS A 63 -17.61 28.62 12.33
N GLU A 64 -18.83 28.32 11.90
CA GLU A 64 -20.05 28.96 12.41
C GLU A 64 -20.54 28.39 13.74
N HIS A 65 -20.41 27.07 13.94
CA HIS A 65 -20.99 26.37 15.08
C HIS A 65 -20.02 26.07 16.21
N PHE A 66 -18.71 25.99 15.93
CA PHE A 66 -17.74 25.71 16.99
C PHE A 66 -17.29 26.99 17.69
N PRO A 67 -17.18 26.97 19.03
CA PRO A 67 -16.75 28.13 19.80
C PRO A 67 -15.26 28.46 19.60
N VAL A 68 -14.51 27.58 18.95
CA VAL A 68 -13.09 27.74 18.64
C VAL A 68 -12.84 27.37 17.18
N LEU A 69 -12.08 28.22 16.50
CA LEU A 69 -11.64 27.93 15.13
C LEU A 69 -10.69 26.71 15.15
N PRO A 70 -10.73 25.82 14.13
CA PRO A 70 -9.82 24.69 14.04
C PRO A 70 -8.34 25.08 14.18
N GLU A 71 -7.95 26.21 13.60
CA GLU A 71 -6.61 26.80 13.68
C GLU A 71 -6.18 27.11 15.13
N VAL A 72 -7.13 27.52 15.97
CA VAL A 72 -6.93 27.79 17.40
C VAL A 72 -6.85 26.49 18.18
N PHE A 73 -7.62 25.46 17.80
CA PHE A 73 -7.55 24.15 18.47
C PHE A 73 -6.16 23.51 18.36
N PHE A 74 -5.54 23.54 17.17
CA PHE A 74 -4.20 22.97 16.99
C PHE A 74 -3.08 23.74 17.70
N THR A 75 -3.28 25.04 17.96
CA THR A 75 -2.32 25.85 18.71
C THR A 75 -2.45 25.68 20.23
N LEU A 76 -3.60 25.23 20.73
CA LEU A 76 -3.83 24.95 22.15
C LEU A 76 -3.10 23.68 22.64
N VAL A 77 -2.80 22.73 21.75
CA VAL A 77 -2.08 21.49 22.09
C VAL A 77 -0.55 21.69 22.15
N GLY A 78 -0.05 22.81 21.61
CA GLY A 78 1.39 23.05 21.42
C GLY A 78 2.00 24.13 22.31
N ARG A 79 1.50 24.30 23.54
CA ARG A 79 2.07 25.27 24.50
C ARG A 79 2.54 24.56 25.77
N ASP A 80 3.77 24.06 25.71
CA ASP A 80 4.64 23.90 26.89
C ASP A 80 5.20 25.27 27.31
#